data_AF-A0A7V3FZ61-F1
#
_entry.id   AF-A0A7V3FZ61-F1
#
_cell.length_a   1.000
_cell.length_b   1.000
_cell.length_c   1.000
_cell.angle_alpha   90.00
_cell.angle_beta   90.00
_cell.angle_gamma   90.00
#
_symmetry.space_group_name_H-M   'P 1'
#
loop_
_entity.id
_entity.type
_entity.pdbx_description
1 polymer ?
#
loop_
_entity_poly.entity_id
_entity_poly.type
_entity_poly.pdbx_seq_one_letter_code
_entity_poly.pdbx_strand_id
1 'polypeptide(L)'
;AIRHLTARLLAQAGEFYRRATAGVGALPLSCRPGIFAAGRIYGAIGTVIALNGHDSVTQRAATTKGQKLALLGRAGGDALGTLVSPVPARRHAPPAAETAFLVDAAARANRRCPGVAASCLLCSPAARRRGGDQLPAPASAAS
;
A
#
# COMPACT_ATOMS: atom_id res chain seq x y z
N ALA A 1 10.28 -9.46 -23.43
CA ALA A 1 9.37 -10.05 -22.41
C ALA A 1 9.23 -9.17 -21.17
N ILE A 2 10.29 -8.94 -20.39
CA ILE A 2 10.23 -8.23 -19.09
C ILE A 2 9.60 -6.83 -19.20
N ARG A 3 10.08 -5.98 -20.10
CA ARG A 3 9.52 -4.62 -20.32
C ARG A 3 8.00 -4.60 -20.54
N HIS A 4 7.49 -5.55 -21.32
CA HIS A 4 6.05 -5.67 -21.58
C HIS A 4 5.28 -6.12 -20.34
N LEU A 5 5.84 -7.03 -19.53
CA LEU A 5 5.26 -7.39 -18.24
C LEU A 5 5.27 -6.20 -17.27
N THR A 6 6.36 -5.45 -17.20
CA THR A 6 6.46 -4.22 -16.40
C THR A 6 5.39 -3.20 -16.80
N ALA A 7 5.16 -2.99 -18.09
CA ALA A 7 4.10 -2.11 -18.58
C ALA A 7 2.71 -2.56 -18.11
N ARG A 8 2.39 -3.85 -18.23
CA ARG A 8 1.11 -4.41 -17.76
C ARG A 8 0.95 -4.28 -16.25
N LEU A 9 2.00 -4.52 -15.48
CA LEU A 9 1.99 -4.38 -14.03
C LEU A 9 1.79 -2.92 -13.59
N LEU A 10 2.44 -1.96 -14.26
CA LEU A 10 2.25 -0.54 -13.98
C LEU A 10 0.83 -0.07 -14.29
N ALA A 11 0.25 -0.55 -15.40
CA ALA A 11 -1.14 -0.27 -15.73
C ALA A 11 -2.09 -0.79 -14.64
N GLN A 12 -1.88 -2.03 -14.18
CA GLN A 12 -2.69 -2.63 -13.10
C GLN A 12 -2.51 -1.90 -11.77
N ALA A 13 -1.27 -1.52 -11.43
CA ALA A 13 -0.98 -0.73 -10.25
C ALA A 13 -1.69 0.63 -10.29
N GLY A 14 -1.75 1.28 -11.45
CA GLY A 14 -2.49 2.52 -11.66
C GLY A 14 -3.98 2.39 -11.32
N GLU A 15 -4.63 1.29 -11.72
CA GLU A 15 -6.01 1.02 -11.34
C GLU A 15 -6.17 0.77 -9.83
N PHE A 16 -5.25 0.02 -9.21
CA PHE A 16 -5.27 -0.17 -7.76
C PHE A 16 -5.08 1.14 -6.99
N TYR A 17 -4.18 2.04 -7.43
CA TYR A 17 -4.04 3.35 -6.82
C TYR A 17 -5.31 4.19 -6.94
N ARG A 18 -5.96 4.20 -8.11
CA ARG A 18 -7.24 4.91 -8.29
C ARG A 18 -8.37 4.34 -7.43
N ARG A 19 -8.42 3.02 -7.24
CA ARG A 19 -9.41 2.38 -6.37
C ARG A 19 -9.13 2.67 -4.89
N ALA A 20 -7.86 2.67 -4.49
CA ALA A 20 -7.47 2.91 -3.10
C ALA A 20 -7.82 4.33 -2.61
N THR A 21 -7.74 5.36 -3.47
CA THR A 21 -8.05 6.74 -3.08
C THR A 21 -9.50 6.93 -2.60
N ALA A 22 -10.45 6.11 -3.09
CA ALA A 22 -11.85 6.17 -2.69
C ALA A 22 -12.07 5.89 -1.18
N GLY A 23 -11.15 5.14 -0.55
CA GLY A 23 -11.21 4.82 0.89
C GLY A 23 -10.51 5.85 1.80
N VAL A 24 -9.67 6.73 1.26
CA VAL A 24 -8.80 7.60 2.07
C VAL A 24 -9.59 8.59 2.92
N GLY A 25 -10.75 9.05 2.44
CA GLY A 25 -11.65 9.93 3.20
C GLY A 25 -12.26 9.28 4.46
N ALA A 26 -12.15 7.95 4.62
CA ALA A 26 -12.59 7.25 5.83
C ALA A 26 -11.53 7.21 6.95
N LEU A 27 -10.28 7.56 6.63
CA LEU A 27 -9.17 7.50 7.58
C LEU A 27 -9.17 8.69 8.54
N PRO A 28 -8.48 8.60 9.69
CA PRO A 28 -8.19 9.74 10.55
C PRO A 28 -7.51 10.87 9.76
N LEU A 29 -7.89 12.12 10.03
CA LEU A 29 -7.43 13.30 9.29
C LEU A 29 -5.91 13.43 9.24
N SER A 30 -5.22 13.09 10.33
CA SER A 30 -3.76 13.15 10.44
C SER A 30 -3.03 12.23 9.45
N CYS A 31 -3.64 11.11 9.07
CA CYS A 31 -3.01 10.11 8.20
C CYS A 31 -3.29 10.34 6.70
N ARG A 32 -4.39 11.02 6.35
CA ARG A 32 -4.82 11.24 4.95
C ARG A 32 -3.74 11.84 4.05
N PRO A 33 -3.07 12.96 4.40
CA PRO A 33 -2.06 13.54 3.52
C PRO A 33 -0.87 12.60 3.31
N GLY A 34 -0.49 11.82 4.33
CA GLY A 34 0.57 10.83 4.21
C GLY A 34 0.23 9.71 3.22
N ILE A 35 -1.00 9.21 3.25
CA ILE A 35 -1.45 8.17 2.32
C ILE A 35 -1.52 8.68 0.88
N PHE A 36 -2.07 9.89 0.66
CA PHE A 36 -2.05 10.51 -0.68
C PHE A 36 -0.63 10.78 -1.17
N ALA A 37 0.27 11.24 -0.30
CA ALA A 37 1.66 11.51 -0.63
C ALA A 37 2.37 10.24 -1.10
N ALA A 38 2.22 9.15 -0.33
CA ALA A 38 2.80 7.85 -0.70
C ALA A 38 2.29 7.38 -2.06
N GLY A 39 0.97 7.37 -2.28
CA GLY A 39 0.38 6.97 -3.58
C GLY A 39 0.90 7.81 -4.75
N ARG A 40 1.05 9.12 -4.56
CA ARG A 40 1.60 10.02 -5.58
C ARG A 40 3.08 9.79 -5.85
N ILE A 41 3.89 9.61 -4.83
CA ILE A 41 5.33 9.33 -4.97
C ILE A 41 5.54 8.00 -5.71
N TYR A 42 4.81 6.95 -5.31
CA TYR A 42 4.92 5.66 -5.99
C TYR A 42 4.38 5.70 -7.43
N GLY A 43 3.28 6.42 -7.67
CA GLY A 43 2.78 6.66 -9.03
C GLY A 43 3.80 7.41 -9.91
N ALA A 44 4.47 8.42 -9.37
CA ALA A 44 5.50 9.17 -10.08
C ALA A 44 6.72 8.30 -10.43
N ILE A 45 7.13 7.38 -9.55
CA ILE A 45 8.19 6.40 -9.88
C ILE A 45 7.73 5.53 -11.05
N GLY A 46 6.47 5.08 -11.08
CA GLY A 46 5.90 4.35 -12.20
C GLY A 46 5.96 5.13 -13.52
N THR A 47 5.68 6.43 -13.50
CA THR A 47 5.84 7.32 -14.67
C THR A 47 7.30 7.37 -15.14
N VAL A 48 8.26 7.48 -14.22
CA VAL A 48 9.70 7.48 -14.59
C VAL A 48 10.10 6.15 -15.23
N ILE A 49 9.62 5.02 -14.71
CA ILE A 49 9.88 3.69 -15.31
C ILE A 49 9.29 3.63 -16.73
N ALA A 50 8.07 4.16 -16.94
CA ALA A 50 7.45 4.19 -18.26
C ALA A 50 8.24 5.06 -19.25
N LEU A 51 8.72 6.23 -18.82
CA LEU A 51 9.57 7.13 -19.62
C LEU A 51 10.92 6.48 -19.98
N ASN A 52 11.47 5.65 -19.10
CA ASN A 52 12.68 4.86 -19.35
C ASN A 52 12.41 3.62 -20.24
N GLY A 53 11.32 3.60 -21.01
CA GLY A 53 10.99 2.49 -21.90
C GLY A 53 10.62 1.20 -21.16
N HIS A 54 10.13 1.32 -19.92
CA HIS A 54 9.82 0.20 -19.02
C HIS A 54 11.05 -0.64 -18.63
N ASP A 55 12.27 -0.09 -18.80
CA ASP A 55 13.48 -0.69 -18.27
C ASP A 55 13.59 -0.41 -16.77
N SER A 56 13.30 -1.46 -15.98
CA SER A 56 13.37 -1.45 -14.51
C SER A 56 14.54 -2.25 -13.96
N VAL A 57 15.36 -2.86 -14.85
CA VAL A 57 16.46 -3.76 -14.47
C VAL A 57 17.79 -3.03 -14.60
N THR A 58 18.02 -2.38 -15.74
CA THR A 58 19.29 -1.71 -16.03
C THR A 58 19.38 -0.35 -15.35
N GLN A 59 18.23 0.29 -15.08
CA GLN A 59 18.16 1.64 -14.55
C GLN A 59 17.25 1.72 -13.34
N ARG A 60 17.71 2.45 -12.31
CA ARG A 60 16.90 2.76 -11.14
C ARG A 60 16.08 4.02 -11.39
N ALA A 61 14.75 3.88 -11.35
CA ALA A 61 13.85 5.02 -11.37
C ALA A 61 13.91 5.80 -10.04
N ALA A 62 14.16 7.10 -10.11
CA ALA A 62 14.18 7.99 -8.96
C ALA A 62 13.49 9.31 -9.26
N THR A 63 12.77 9.85 -8.28
CA THR A 63 12.16 11.18 -8.34
C THR A 63 13.08 12.22 -7.71
N THR A 64 13.14 13.43 -8.28
CA THR A 64 13.92 14.54 -7.73
C THR A 64 13.30 15.11 -6.46
N LYS A 65 14.08 15.86 -5.66
CA LYS A 65 13.59 16.50 -4.42
C LYS A 65 12.45 17.49 -4.71
N GLY A 66 12.54 18.27 -5.79
CA GLY A 66 11.48 19.20 -6.21
C GLY A 66 10.19 18.50 -6.62
N GLN A 67 10.30 17.37 -7.35
CA GLN A 67 9.14 16.55 -7.67
C GLN A 67 8.45 16.03 -6.41
N LYS A 68 9.22 15.57 -5.41
CA LYS A 68 8.65 15.13 -4.13
C LYS A 68 7.89 16.24 -3.42
N LEU A 69 8.43 17.46 -3.37
CA LEU A 69 7.75 18.62 -2.78
C LEU A 69 6.43 18.95 -3.50
N ALA A 70 6.43 18.97 -4.84
CA ALA A 70 5.21 19.19 -5.61
C ALA A 70 4.16 18.09 -5.36
N LEU A 71 4.58 16.82 -5.24
CA LEU A 71 3.69 15.70 -4.94
C LEU A 71 3.10 15.81 -3.52
N LEU A 72 3.89 16.26 -2.55
CA LEU A 72 3.43 16.51 -1.18
C LEU A 72 2.40 17.65 -1.13
N GLY A 73 2.65 18.77 -1.82
CA GLY A 73 1.70 19.88 -1.91
C GLY A 73 0.35 19.42 -2.50
N ARG A 74 0.40 18.67 -3.61
CA ARG A 74 -0.81 18.08 -4.20
C ARG A 74 -1.50 17.10 -3.25
N ALA A 75 -0.75 16.26 -2.54
CA ALA A 75 -1.30 15.31 -1.57
C ALA A 75 -2.02 16.00 -0.41
N GLY A 76 -1.50 17.13 0.07
CA GLY A 76 -2.20 17.99 1.03
C GLY A 76 -3.53 18.52 0.45
N GLY A 77 -3.52 18.97 -0.80
CA GLY A 77 -4.74 19.39 -1.51
C GLY A 77 -5.79 18.30 -1.63
N ASP A 78 -5.40 17.07 -2.02
CA ASP A 78 -6.33 15.92 -2.06
C ASP A 78 -6.91 15.61 -0.68
N ALA A 79 -6.07 15.64 0.36
CA ALA A 79 -6.51 15.38 1.73
C ALA A 79 -7.55 16.41 2.19
N LEU A 80 -7.32 17.70 1.91
CA LEU A 80 -8.30 18.77 2.14
C LEU A 80 -9.57 18.55 1.30
N GLY A 81 -9.43 18.15 0.04
CA GLY A 81 -10.55 17.82 -0.84
C GLY A 81 -11.47 16.74 -0.26
N THR A 82 -10.94 15.77 0.49
CA THR A 82 -11.77 14.75 1.16
C THR A 82 -12.70 15.29 2.25
N LEU A 83 -12.51 16.52 2.72
CA LEU A 83 -13.38 17.15 3.72
C LEU A 83 -14.69 17.66 3.13
N VAL A 84 -14.64 18.07 1.86
CA VAL A 84 -15.77 18.70 1.15
C VAL A 84 -16.35 17.80 0.06
N SER A 85 -15.61 16.78 -0.36
CA SER A 85 -16.06 15.87 -1.41
C SER A 85 -17.05 14.83 -0.86
N PRO A 86 -18.10 14.49 -1.61
CA PRO A 86 -19.00 13.40 -1.26
C PRO A 86 -18.25 12.06 -1.25
N VAL A 87 -18.74 11.12 -0.44
CA VAL A 87 -18.17 9.78 -0.37
C VAL A 87 -18.33 9.10 -1.74
N PRO A 88 -17.23 8.71 -2.41
CA PRO A 88 -17.31 8.10 -3.73
C PRO A 88 -17.97 6.73 -3.66
N ALA A 89 -18.89 6.43 -4.60
CA ALA A 89 -19.58 5.14 -4.67
C ALA A 89 -18.63 3.94 -4.75
N ARG A 90 -17.44 4.12 -5.36
CA ARG A 90 -16.37 3.12 -5.43
C ARG A 90 -15.89 2.63 -4.05
N ARG A 91 -16.12 3.38 -2.97
CA ARG A 91 -15.81 2.96 -1.60
C ARG A 91 -16.56 1.68 -1.21
N HIS A 92 -17.76 1.47 -1.74
CA HIS A 92 -18.60 0.30 -1.46
C HIS A 92 -18.43 -0.81 -2.49
N ALA A 93 -17.53 -0.65 -3.47
CA ALA A 93 -17.23 -1.70 -4.43
C ALA A 93 -16.61 -2.91 -3.71
N PRO A 94 -16.85 -4.14 -4.20
CA PRO A 94 -16.21 -5.32 -3.63
C PRO A 94 -14.67 -5.20 -3.70
N PRO A 95 -13.96 -5.74 -2.71
CA PRO A 95 -12.50 -5.78 -2.75
C PRO A 95 -12.02 -6.57 -3.98
N ALA A 96 -10.81 -6.28 -4.43
CA ALA A 96 -10.18 -7.12 -5.45
C ALA A 96 -9.99 -8.54 -4.88
N ALA A 97 -10.06 -9.58 -5.72
CA ALA A 97 -9.96 -10.96 -5.24
C ALA A 97 -8.64 -11.20 -4.47
N GLU A 98 -7.57 -10.54 -4.92
CA GLU A 98 -6.24 -10.58 -4.33
C GLU A 98 -6.15 -9.91 -2.95
N THR A 99 -7.04 -8.95 -2.66
CA THR A 99 -7.07 -8.21 -1.38
C THR A 99 -8.26 -8.59 -0.49
N ALA A 100 -9.18 -9.43 -0.97
CA ALA A 100 -10.38 -9.84 -0.25
C ALA A 100 -10.06 -10.45 1.12
N PHE A 101 -9.05 -11.33 1.18
CA PHE A 101 -8.59 -11.92 2.45
C PHE A 101 -8.13 -10.87 3.46
N LEU A 102 -7.42 -9.82 3.02
CA LEU A 102 -6.94 -8.75 3.91
C LEU A 102 -8.10 -7.90 4.43
N VAL A 103 -9.09 -7.61 3.57
CA VAL A 103 -10.28 -6.86 3.95
C VAL A 103 -11.14 -7.65 4.94
N ASP A 104 -11.32 -8.95 4.71
CA ASP A 104 -12.01 -9.84 5.63
C ASP A 104 -11.30 -9.93 6.98
N ALA A 105 -9.97 -10.05 6.98
CA ALA A 105 -9.16 -10.06 8.19
C ALA A 105 -9.32 -8.73 8.97
N ALA A 106 -9.25 -7.59 8.29
CA ALA A 106 -9.46 -6.28 8.91
C ALA A 106 -10.88 -6.10 9.47
N ALA A 107 -11.90 -6.56 8.74
CA ALA A 107 -13.29 -6.52 9.19
C ALA A 107 -13.51 -7.39 10.45
N ARG A 108 -12.92 -8.59 10.49
CA ARG A 108 -12.96 -9.47 11.67
C ARG A 108 -12.24 -8.83 12.87
N ALA A 109 -11.08 -8.20 12.65
CA ALA A 109 -10.35 -7.50 13.70
C ALA A 109 -11.16 -6.32 14.27
N ASN A 110 -11.76 -5.50 13.41
CA ASN A 110 -12.60 -4.37 13.83
C ASN A 110 -13.85 -4.80 14.61
N ARG A 111 -14.43 -5.98 14.31
CA ARG A 111 -15.54 -6.55 15.09
C ARG A 111 -15.12 -7.01 16.48
N ARG A 112 -13.88 -7.48 16.64
CA ARG A 112 -13.35 -7.94 17.93
C ARG A 112 -13.01 -6.78 18.86
N CYS A 113 -12.45 -5.70 18.31
CA CYS A 113 -12.14 -4.47 19.05
C CYS A 113 -12.61 -3.24 18.26
N PRO A 114 -13.90 -2.87 18.36
CA PRO A 114 -14.40 -1.65 17.73
C PRO A 114 -13.67 -0.43 18.31
N GLY A 115 -12.96 0.33 17.48
CA GLY A 115 -12.38 1.62 17.88
C GLY A 115 -10.91 1.62 18.33
N VAL A 116 -10.20 0.48 18.34
CA VAL A 116 -8.77 0.49 18.69
C VAL A 116 -7.89 0.56 17.44
N ALA A 117 -7.76 1.76 16.89
CA ALA A 117 -6.70 2.07 15.94
C ALA A 117 -5.38 2.53 16.63
N ALA A 118 -5.32 2.60 17.96
CA ALA A 118 -4.15 3.19 18.65
C ALA A 118 -3.64 2.50 19.94
N SER A 119 -4.28 1.45 20.49
CA SER A 119 -3.90 1.00 21.85
C SER A 119 -4.01 -0.50 22.18
N CYS A 120 -4.09 -1.41 21.21
CA CYS A 120 -4.14 -2.86 21.50
C CYS A 120 -2.91 -3.62 21.01
N LEU A 121 -1.72 -3.02 21.09
CA LEU A 121 -0.49 -3.82 21.23
C LEU A 121 -0.32 -4.38 22.66
N LEU A 122 -1.15 -3.95 23.61
CA LEU A 122 -1.11 -4.36 25.03
C LEU A 122 -2.17 -5.42 25.41
N CYS A 123 -3.13 -5.73 24.54
CA CYS A 123 -4.16 -6.75 24.81
C CYS A 123 -3.98 -7.96 23.88
N SER A 124 -2.81 -8.59 23.95
CA SER A 124 -2.65 -9.97 23.50
C SER A 124 -1.97 -10.76 24.62
N PRO A 125 -2.70 -11.56 25.42
CA PRO A 125 -2.06 -12.54 26.28
C PRO A 125 -1.55 -13.77 25.51
N ALA A 126 -1.72 -13.85 24.17
CA ALA A 126 -1.42 -15.04 23.37
C ALA A 126 -0.12 -14.98 22.53
N ALA A 127 0.69 -13.92 22.61
CA ALA A 127 2.02 -13.87 21.97
C ALA A 127 3.16 -14.24 22.94
N ARG A 128 2.86 -15.08 23.95
CA ARG A 128 3.86 -15.63 24.86
C ARG A 128 4.54 -16.83 24.17
N ARG A 129 5.68 -16.53 23.52
CA ARG A 129 6.82 -17.42 23.23
C ARG A 129 6.53 -18.77 22.54
N ARG A 130 6.85 -18.86 21.24
CA ARG A 130 7.58 -20.01 20.68
C ARG A 130 8.82 -19.50 19.97
N GLY A 131 9.86 -19.24 20.76
CA GLY A 131 11.24 -19.31 20.32
C GLY A 131 11.82 -20.59 20.91
N GLY A 132 12.42 -21.44 20.08
CA GLY A 132 13.11 -22.66 20.48
C GLY A 132 12.63 -23.90 19.74
N ASP A 133 13.50 -24.37 18.85
CA ASP A 133 13.73 -25.78 18.47
C ASP A 133 13.38 -26.26 17.04
N GLN A 134 14.47 -26.77 16.44
CA GLN A 134 14.66 -27.52 15.19
C GLN A 134 14.65 -26.78 13.84
N LEU A 135 15.82 -26.24 13.47
CA LEU A 135 16.30 -26.27 12.09
C LEU A 135 16.96 -27.65 11.87
N PRO A 136 16.55 -28.49 10.89
CA PRO A 136 17.30 -29.69 10.58
C PRO A 136 18.67 -29.35 9.99
N ALA A 137 19.69 -30.04 10.48
CA ALA A 137 21.11 -29.88 10.13
C ALA A 137 21.39 -30.11 8.62
N PRO A 138 22.45 -29.51 8.06
CA PRO A 138 22.87 -29.81 6.70
C PRO A 138 23.42 -31.24 6.60
N ALA A 139 22.90 -32.02 5.67
CA ALA A 139 23.53 -33.28 5.26
C ALA A 139 24.86 -32.95 4.57
N SER A 140 25.96 -33.15 5.32
CA SER A 140 27.30 -33.23 4.78
C SER A 140 27.46 -34.49 3.93
N ALA A 141 28.21 -34.32 2.84
CA ALA A 141 28.68 -35.30 1.88
C ALA A 141 29.10 -36.68 2.45
N ALA A 142 28.80 -37.73 1.70
CA ALA A 142 29.70 -38.87 1.46
C ALA A 142 29.16 -39.76 0.33
N SER A 143 30.07 -40.04 -0.63
CA SER A 143 30.07 -41.11 -1.64
C SER A 143 29.29 -40.91 -2.93
#